data_AF-A0A7X9ACE1-F1
#
_entry.id   AF-A0A7X9ACE1-F1
#
_cell.length_a   1.000
_cell.length_b   1.000
_cell.length_c   1.000
_cell.angle_alpha   90.00
_cell.angle_beta   90.00
_cell.angle_gamma   90.00
#
_symmetry.space_group_name_H-M   'P 1'
#
loop_
_entity.id
_entity.type
_entity.pdbx_description
1 polymer ?
#
loop_
_entity_poly.entity_id
_entity_poly.type
_entity_poly.pdbx_seq_one_letter_code
_entity_poly.pdbx_strand_id
1 'polypeptide(L)'
;MAQELRIITTGGTFDKQYDAISGELTFRESQLPRILGQARCTLTVHLEGPLAVDSLYMTEEQRREIANSCLHSPEDRIVVIHGTDTMCNTATTIANTLGAEHTKTIVLTGAMIPYSLEGSDAVFNLGCAITAVQLLQPGVYLTMS
;
A
#
# COMPACT_ATOMS: atom_id res chain seq x y z
N MET A 1 21.52 -8.26 8.59
CA MET A 1 21.07 -6.86 8.40
C MET A 1 19.57 -6.87 8.50
N ALA A 2 18.97 -5.98 9.29
CA ALA A 2 17.51 -5.87 9.34
C ALA A 2 17.01 -5.55 7.93
N GLN A 3 15.95 -6.23 7.50
CA GLN A 3 15.36 -6.01 6.18
C GLN A 3 14.42 -4.80 6.32
N GLU A 4 14.79 -3.70 5.68
CA GLU A 4 14.03 -2.46 5.67
C GLU A 4 12.90 -2.55 4.63
N LEU A 5 11.70 -2.11 5.02
CA LEU A 5 10.50 -2.11 4.17
C LEU A 5 9.88 -0.72 4.18
N ARG A 6 9.61 -0.16 3.00
CA ARG A 6 8.77 1.03 2.83
C ARG A 6 7.32 0.60 2.64
N ILE A 7 6.39 1.21 3.36
CA ILE A 7 4.95 1.11 3.05
C ILE A 7 4.44 2.50 2.69
N ILE A 8 3.98 2.65 1.45
CA ILE A 8 3.36 3.88 0.95
C ILE A 8 1.85 3.68 0.99
N THR A 9 1.15 4.59 1.67
CA THR A 9 -0.31 4.59 1.73
C THR A 9 -0.86 5.65 0.79
N THR A 10 -1.77 5.26 -0.10
CA THR A 10 -2.47 6.18 -1.00
C THR A 10 -3.92 6.35 -0.57
N GLY A 11 -4.17 6.23 0.74
CA GLY A 11 -5.50 6.09 1.32
C GLY A 11 -6.06 4.68 1.11
N GLY A 12 -7.35 4.62 0.76
CA GLY A 12 -8.07 3.36 0.58
C GLY A 12 -8.59 2.75 1.88
N THR A 13 -9.03 1.51 1.74
CA THR A 13 -9.89 0.75 2.65
C THR A 13 -9.26 0.46 4.04
N PHE A 14 -7.94 0.56 4.18
CA PHE A 14 -7.23 0.30 5.44
C PHE A 14 -7.39 1.42 6.46
N ASP A 15 -7.42 2.67 6.00
CA ASP A 15 -7.45 3.86 6.86
C ASP A 15 -8.84 4.51 6.93
N LYS A 16 -9.82 4.00 6.16
CA LYS A 16 -11.24 4.38 6.25
C LYS A 16 -11.82 3.85 7.58
N GLN A 17 -12.18 4.77 8.47
CA GLN A 17 -12.93 4.50 9.68
C GLN A 17 -14.36 5.02 9.55
N TYR A 18 -15.33 4.19 9.94
CA TYR A 18 -16.72 4.60 10.00
C TYR A 18 -16.94 5.53 11.19
N ASP A 19 -17.34 6.77 10.91
CA ASP A 19 -17.81 7.69 11.94
C ASP A 19 -19.30 7.46 12.18
N ALA A 20 -19.64 6.84 13.31
CA ALA A 20 -21.02 6.52 13.66
C ALA A 20 -21.90 7.75 13.94
N ILE A 21 -21.29 8.95 14.10
CA ILE A 21 -22.02 10.19 14.36
C ILE A 21 -22.44 10.83 13.04
N SER A 22 -21.54 10.93 12.06
CA SER A 22 -21.84 11.52 10.75
C SER A 22 -22.37 10.50 9.73
N GLY A 23 -22.10 9.21 9.94
CA GLY A 23 -22.40 8.14 8.99
C GLY A 23 -21.42 8.05 7.81
N GLU A 24 -20.31 8.77 7.86
CA GLU A 24 -19.33 8.86 6.77
C GLU A 24 -18.04 8.05 7.07
N LEU A 25 -17.32 7.66 6.03
CA LEU A 25 -15.99 7.06 6.15
C LEU A 25 -14.92 8.17 6.15
N THR A 26 -14.20 8.32 7.25
CA THR A 26 -13.15 9.34 7.42
C THR A 26 -11.76 8.69 7.53
N PHE A 27 -10.71 9.44 7.20
CA PHE A 27 -9.33 9.01 7.40
C PHE A 27 -8.82 9.53 8.75
N ARG A 28 -8.45 8.63 9.67
CA ARG A 28 -7.83 8.96 10.98
C ARG A 28 -6.38 8.44 11.05
N GLU A 29 -5.80 8.35 12.24
CA GLU A 29 -4.50 7.70 12.47
C GLU A 29 -4.45 6.33 11.79
N SER A 30 -3.36 6.08 11.06
CA SER A 30 -3.19 4.83 10.31
C SER A 30 -3.24 3.64 11.25
N GLN A 31 -3.98 2.61 10.84
CA GLN A 31 -4.11 1.38 11.62
C GLN A 31 -2.91 0.43 11.42
N LEU A 32 -2.00 0.76 10.51
CA LEU A 32 -0.86 -0.08 10.15
C LEU A 32 0.08 -0.41 11.31
N PRO A 33 0.50 0.53 12.19
CA PRO A 33 1.34 0.18 13.33
C PRO A 33 0.71 -0.89 14.23
N ARG A 34 -0.62 -0.82 14.44
CA ARG A 34 -1.36 -1.81 15.22
C ARG A 34 -1.39 -3.16 14.51
N ILE A 35 -1.72 -3.18 13.22
CA ILE A 35 -1.80 -4.42 12.41
C ILE A 35 -0.42 -5.11 12.39
N LEU A 36 0.65 -4.35 12.14
CA LEU A 36 2.02 -4.86 12.11
C LEU A 36 2.45 -5.44 13.47
N GLY A 37 2.07 -4.79 14.57
CA GLY A 37 2.30 -5.29 15.92
C GLY A 37 1.56 -6.60 16.20
N GLN A 38 0.27 -6.68 15.83
CA GLN A 38 -0.54 -7.90 15.96
C GLN A 38 0.02 -9.07 15.13
N ALA A 39 0.49 -8.78 13.91
CA ALA A 39 1.11 -9.76 13.04
C ALA A 39 2.52 -10.17 13.48
N ARG A 40 3.07 -9.57 14.55
CA ARG A 40 4.46 -9.73 15.01
C ARG A 40 5.47 -9.50 13.87
N CYS A 41 5.22 -8.50 13.02
CA CYS A 41 6.14 -8.14 11.96
C CYS A 41 7.47 -7.67 12.57
N THR A 42 8.57 -8.31 12.19
CA THR A 42 9.93 -8.02 12.70
C THR A 42 10.76 -7.17 11.74
N LEU A 43 10.19 -6.75 10.61
CA LEU A 43 10.85 -5.86 9.65
C LEU A 43 10.94 -4.45 10.22
N THR A 44 11.99 -3.72 9.86
CA THR A 44 12.01 -2.27 10.08
C THR A 44 11.09 -1.64 9.03
N VAL A 45 9.95 -1.13 9.46
CA VAL A 45 8.94 -0.56 8.55
C VAL A 45 8.99 0.97 8.58
N HIS A 46 9.21 1.57 7.41
CA HIS A 46 9.07 3.01 7.17
C HIS A 46 7.71 3.28 6.55
N LEU A 47 6.85 3.98 7.29
CA LEU A 47 5.52 4.35 6.81
C LEU A 47 5.55 5.72 6.15
N GLU A 48 5.01 5.79 4.94
CA GLU A 48 4.73 7.04 4.23
C GLU A 48 3.21 7.26 4.19
N GLY A 49 2.78 8.26 4.97
CA GLY A 49 1.39 8.60 5.24
C GLY A 49 0.73 9.50 4.18
N PRO A 50 -0.61 9.58 4.17
CA PRO A 50 -1.35 9.26 2.96
C PRO A 50 -1.55 10.43 1.99
N LEU A 51 -1.44 10.11 0.70
CA LEU A 51 -2.29 10.70 -0.33
C LEU A 51 -3.71 10.18 -0.09
N ALA A 52 -4.52 10.83 0.74
CA ALA A 52 -5.88 10.35 1.08
C ALA A 52 -6.86 10.45 -0.11
N VAL A 53 -6.72 9.55 -1.08
CA VAL A 53 -7.40 9.60 -2.38
C VAL A 53 -8.18 8.31 -2.59
N ASP A 54 -9.44 8.43 -2.98
CA ASP A 54 -10.21 7.28 -3.45
C ASP A 54 -9.73 6.88 -4.86
N SER A 55 -9.47 5.59 -5.08
CA SER A 55 -8.91 5.11 -6.34
C SER A 55 -9.78 5.44 -7.55
N LEU A 56 -11.10 5.57 -7.37
CA LEU A 56 -12.02 5.96 -8.44
C LEU A 56 -11.78 7.39 -8.95
N TYR A 57 -11.26 8.26 -8.09
CA TYR A 57 -11.02 9.68 -8.40
C TYR A 57 -9.53 10.02 -8.51
N MET A 58 -8.65 9.02 -8.40
CA MET A 58 -7.21 9.24 -8.48
C MET A 58 -6.80 9.73 -9.88
N THR A 59 -6.08 10.85 -9.91
CA THR A 59 -5.59 11.48 -11.15
C THR A 59 -4.25 10.91 -11.59
N GLU A 60 -3.88 11.14 -12.84
CA GLU A 60 -2.55 10.77 -13.36
C GLU A 60 -1.41 11.49 -12.63
N GLU A 61 -1.65 12.70 -12.12
CA GLU A 61 -0.67 13.42 -11.32
C GLU A 61 -0.39 12.71 -10.00
N GLN A 62 -1.45 12.30 -9.29
CA GLN A 62 -1.32 11.53 -8.05
C GLN A 62 -0.65 10.17 -8.28
N ARG A 63 -0.94 9.50 -9.40
CA ARG A 63 -0.22 8.27 -9.78
C ARG A 63 1.28 8.51 -9.98
N ARG A 64 1.64 9.63 -10.61
CA ARG A 64 3.06 10.03 -10.77
C ARG A 64 3.72 10.37 -9.44
N GLU A 65 3.01 10.99 -8.50
CA GLU A 65 3.52 11.23 -7.14
C GLU A 65 3.85 9.92 -6.44
N ILE A 66 2.95 8.92 -6.51
CA ILE A 66 3.19 7.57 -5.95
C ILE A 66 4.40 6.92 -6.62
N ALA A 67 4.49 6.99 -7.95
CA ALA A 67 5.61 6.44 -8.70
C ALA A 67 6.94 7.13 -8.35
N ASN A 68 6.93 8.45 -8.19
CA ASN A 68 8.09 9.21 -7.76
C ASN A 68 8.51 8.86 -6.33
N SER A 69 7.55 8.66 -5.41
CA SER A 69 7.85 8.20 -4.06
C SER A 69 8.54 6.83 -4.09
N CYS A 70 8.04 5.89 -4.91
CA CYS A 70 8.67 4.59 -5.11
C CYS A 70 10.10 4.72 -5.67
N LEU A 71 10.30 5.58 -6.67
CA LEU A 71 11.60 5.80 -7.31
C LEU A 71 12.64 6.36 -6.34
N HIS A 72 12.26 7.34 -5.52
CA HIS A 72 13.16 8.06 -4.61
C HIS A 72 13.26 7.42 -3.21
N SER A 73 12.47 6.38 -2.92
CA SER A 73 12.58 5.63 -1.67
C SER A 73 13.96 4.98 -1.54
N PRO A 74 14.64 5.10 -0.38
CA PRO A 74 15.94 4.47 -0.18
C PRO A 74 15.83 2.94 -0.07
N GLU A 75 14.67 2.40 0.31
CA GLU A 75 14.44 0.96 0.36
C GLU A 75 14.19 0.38 -1.03
N ASP A 76 14.69 -0.84 -1.24
CA ASP A 76 14.43 -1.61 -2.46
C ASP A 76 13.14 -2.42 -2.37
N ARG A 77 12.51 -2.49 -1.19
CA ARG A 77 11.28 -3.26 -0.97
C ARG A 77 10.19 -2.31 -0.54
N ILE A 78 9.14 -2.27 -1.34
CA ILE A 78 8.07 -1.29 -1.19
C ILE A 78 6.74 -2.02 -1.28
N VAL A 79 5.87 -1.81 -0.29
CA VAL A 79 4.46 -2.16 -0.39
C VAL A 79 3.66 -0.87 -0.59
N VAL A 80 2.79 -0.85 -1.59
CA VAL A 80 1.88 0.27 -1.81
C VAL A 80 0.46 -0.19 -1.48
N ILE A 81 -0.14 0.43 -0.47
CA ILE A 81 -1.54 0.20 -0.12
C ILE A 81 -2.38 1.16 -0.93
N HIS A 82 -3.26 0.60 -1.75
CA HIS A 82 -4.02 1.32 -2.77
C HIS A 82 -5.47 0.81 -2.83
N GLY A 83 -6.39 1.67 -3.29
CA GLY A 83 -7.76 1.25 -3.59
C GLY A 83 -7.84 0.33 -4.81
N THR A 84 -8.77 -0.61 -4.84
CA THR A 84 -8.76 -1.70 -5.82
C THR A 84 -9.16 -1.28 -7.23
N ASP A 85 -9.97 -0.24 -7.39
CA ASP A 85 -10.58 0.12 -8.68
C ASP A 85 -9.56 0.48 -9.77
N THR A 86 -8.49 1.19 -9.39
CA THR A 86 -7.49 1.70 -10.36
C THR A 86 -6.06 1.29 -10.01
N MET A 87 -5.89 0.29 -9.15
CA MET A 87 -4.57 -0.21 -8.72
C MET A 87 -3.69 -0.62 -9.90
N CYS A 88 -4.25 -1.29 -10.92
CA CYS A 88 -3.51 -1.70 -12.11
C CYS A 88 -2.96 -0.50 -12.91
N ASN A 89 -3.69 0.62 -12.96
CA ASN A 89 -3.24 1.83 -13.63
C ASN A 89 -2.03 2.41 -12.89
N THR A 90 -2.12 2.51 -11.56
CA THR A 90 -1.03 2.99 -10.72
C THR A 90 0.20 2.08 -10.81
N ALA A 91 0.02 0.75 -10.79
CA ALA A 91 1.10 -0.21 -11.00
C ALA A 91 1.81 -0.01 -12.35
N THR A 92 1.04 0.26 -13.41
CA THR A 92 1.58 0.54 -14.75
C THR A 92 2.37 1.85 -14.77
N THR A 93 1.86 2.91 -14.13
CA THR A 93 2.60 4.18 -13.98
C THR A 93 3.91 3.98 -13.23
N ILE A 94 3.90 3.22 -12.12
CA ILE A 94 5.10 2.88 -11.35
C ILE A 94 6.11 2.15 -12.23
N ALA A 95 5.70 1.07 -12.91
CA ALA A 95 6.59 0.28 -13.77
C ALA A 95 7.24 1.14 -14.87
N ASN A 96 6.46 2.01 -15.52
CA ASN A 96 6.95 2.91 -16.56
C ASN A 96 7.92 3.96 -16.00
N THR A 97 7.65 4.51 -14.81
CA THR A 97 8.52 5.51 -14.17
C THR A 97 9.85 4.91 -13.73
N LEU A 98 9.87 3.68 -13.22
CA LEU A 98 11.09 3.03 -12.78
C LEU A 98 11.98 2.56 -13.95
N GLY A 99 11.37 2.17 -15.08
CA GLY A 99 12.07 1.67 -16.26
C GLY A 99 12.66 0.26 -16.08
N ALA A 100 13.02 -0.42 -17.17
CA ALA A 100 13.29 -1.86 -17.15
C ALA A 100 14.47 -2.33 -16.27
N GLU A 101 15.41 -1.45 -15.94
CA GLU A 101 16.66 -1.79 -15.24
C GLU A 101 16.60 -1.48 -13.72
N HIS A 102 15.41 -1.22 -13.17
CA HIS A 102 15.27 -0.92 -11.75
C HIS A 102 15.54 -2.14 -10.86
N THR A 103 16.08 -1.92 -9.66
CA THR A 103 16.39 -2.98 -8.69
C THR A 103 15.33 -3.14 -7.59
N LYS A 104 14.29 -2.30 -7.60
CA LYS A 104 13.25 -2.30 -6.58
C LYS A 104 12.24 -3.43 -6.78
N THR A 105 11.74 -4.01 -5.69
CA THR A 105 10.59 -4.92 -5.66
C THR A 105 9.42 -4.16 -5.04
N ILE A 106 8.37 -3.96 -5.83
CA ILE A 106 7.19 -3.19 -5.43
C ILE A 106 5.97 -4.10 -5.49
N VAL A 107 5.23 -4.20 -4.40
CA VAL A 107 3.98 -4.96 -4.35
C VAL A 107 2.84 -4.02 -3.98
N LEU A 108 1.87 -3.89 -4.88
CA LEU A 108 0.63 -3.20 -4.61
C LEU A 108 -0.38 -4.16 -3.98
N THR A 109 -1.12 -3.66 -3.01
CA THR A 109 -2.21 -4.41 -2.38
C THR A 109 -3.32 -3.47 -1.95
N GLY A 110 -4.47 -4.03 -1.59
CA GLY A 110 -5.65 -3.29 -1.18
C GLY A 110 -6.59 -4.19 -0.37
N ALA A 111 -7.81 -3.70 -0.16
CA ALA A 111 -8.87 -4.47 0.48
C ALA A 111 -10.21 -4.09 -0.14
N MET A 112 -11.07 -5.10 -0.30
CA MET A 112 -12.45 -4.91 -0.75
C MET A 112 -13.35 -4.44 0.40
N ILE A 113 -13.03 -4.82 1.64
CA ILE A 113 -13.82 -4.49 2.84
C ILE A 113 -12.97 -3.63 3.80
N PRO A 114 -13.47 -2.46 4.26
CA PRO A 114 -12.78 -1.60 5.23
C PRO A 114 -12.22 -2.36 6.41
N TYR A 115 -10.96 -2.10 6.76
CA TYR A 115 -10.31 -2.77 7.89
C TYR A 115 -11.09 -2.58 9.21
N SER A 116 -11.80 -1.46 9.34
CA SER A 116 -12.67 -1.17 10.48
C SER A 116 -13.92 -2.05 10.58
N LEU A 117 -14.24 -2.83 9.54
CA LEU A 117 -15.42 -3.72 9.49
C LEU A 117 -15.02 -5.19 9.67
N GLU A 118 -15.94 -5.95 10.26
CA GLU A 118 -15.80 -7.39 10.43
C GLU A 118 -15.75 -8.10 9.06
N GLY A 119 -14.91 -9.14 8.95
CA GLY A 119 -14.71 -9.87 7.70
C GLY A 119 -13.79 -9.19 6.69
N SER A 120 -13.04 -8.15 7.09
CA SER A 120 -12.08 -7.48 6.21
C SER A 120 -10.95 -8.40 5.73
N ASP A 121 -10.65 -8.32 4.43
CA ASP A 121 -9.53 -8.97 3.75
C ASP A 121 -8.19 -8.24 3.93
N ALA A 122 -8.21 -7.04 4.53
CA ALA A 122 -7.06 -6.15 4.66
C ALA A 122 -5.83 -6.80 5.31
N VAL A 123 -6.00 -7.43 6.48
CA VAL A 123 -4.85 -8.00 7.22
C VAL A 123 -4.20 -9.14 6.45
N PHE A 124 -5.01 -9.98 5.80
CA PHE A 124 -4.51 -11.10 5.01
C PHE A 124 -3.76 -10.60 3.76
N ASN A 125 -4.37 -9.67 3.02
CA ASN A 125 -3.76 -9.07 1.82
C ASN A 125 -2.43 -8.36 2.14
N LEU A 126 -2.36 -7.62 3.26
CA LEU A 126 -1.12 -6.99 3.72
C LEU A 126 -0.04 -8.03 4.06
N GLY A 127 -0.41 -9.13 4.73
CA GLY A 127 0.51 -10.23 5.04
C GLY A 127 1.06 -10.89 3.77
N CYS A 128 0.20 -11.11 2.77
CA CYS A 128 0.61 -11.60 1.45
C CYS A 128 1.57 -10.63 0.75
N ALA A 129 1.27 -9.32 0.77
CA ALA A 129 2.11 -8.31 0.14
C ALA A 129 3.50 -8.21 0.77
N ILE A 130 3.55 -8.17 2.11
CA ILE A 130 4.82 -8.16 2.88
C ILE A 130 5.62 -9.44 2.63
N THR A 131 4.96 -10.59 2.48
CA THR A 131 5.66 -11.85 2.15
C THR A 131 6.18 -11.80 0.72
N ALA A 132 5.37 -11.40 -0.24
CA ALA A 132 5.73 -11.34 -1.66
C ALA A 132 6.91 -10.41 -1.93
N VAL A 133 6.93 -9.21 -1.34
CA VAL A 133 8.01 -8.23 -1.55
C VAL A 133 9.38 -8.71 -1.04
N GLN A 134 9.39 -9.71 -0.15
CA GLN A 134 10.62 -10.32 0.36
C GLN A 134 11.11 -11.50 -0.52
N LEU A 135 10.22 -12.13 -1.30
CA LEU A 135 10.49 -13.35 -2.04
C LEU A 135 10.65 -13.14 -3.54
N LEU A 136 9.98 -12.13 -4.10
CA LEU A 136 10.00 -11.85 -5.52
C LEU A 136 11.30 -11.15 -5.95
N GLN A 137 11.60 -11.27 -7.23
CA GLN A 137 12.68 -10.51 -7.88
C GLN A 137 12.24 -9.06 -8.09
N PRO A 138 13.17 -8.14 -8.42
CA PRO A 138 12.82 -6.77 -8.80
C PRO A 138 11.72 -6.73 -9.87
N GLY A 139 10.74 -5.86 -9.64
CA GLY A 139 9.54 -5.76 -10.46
C GLY A 139 8.38 -5.08 -9.73
N VAL A 140 7.26 -4.89 -10.44
CA VAL A 140 6.02 -4.34 -9.90
C VAL A 140 4.93 -5.41 -9.96
N TYR A 141 4.35 -5.74 -8.81
CA TYR A 141 3.40 -6.84 -8.63
C TYR A 141 2.14 -6.37 -7.92
N LEU A 142 1.08 -7.16 -8.04
CA LEU A 142 -0.15 -7.00 -7.26
C LEU A 142 -0.41 -8.26 -6.43
N THR A 143 -0.89 -8.11 -5.20
CA THR A 143 -1.33 -9.23 -4.36
C THR A 143 -2.68 -8.95 -3.72
N MET A 144 -3.65 -9.84 -3.94
CA MET A 144 -5.01 -9.84 -3.39
C MET A 144 -5.42 -11.31 -3.12
N SER A 145 -6.31 -11.55 -2.15
CA SER A 145 -6.94 -12.85 -1.87
C SER A 145 -8.05 -13.22 -2.86
#